data_AF-A0A822FMZ3-F1
#
_entry.id   AF-A0A822FMZ3-F1
#
_cell.length_a   1.000
_cell.length_b   1.000
_cell.length_c   1.000
_cell.angle_alpha   90.00
_cell.angle_beta   90.00
_cell.angle_gamma   90.00
#
_symmetry.space_group_name_H-M   'P 1'
#
loop_
_entity.id
_entity.type
_entity.pdbx_description
1 polymer ?
#
loop_
_entity_poly.entity_id
_entity_poly.type
_entity_poly.pdbx_seq_one_letter_code
_entity_poly.pdbx_strand_id
1 'polypeptide(L)'
;VWLSTEIDGIRIISGRTLDFFQRLPDEVFNVFDLLSSTPGAKLYSAYMDYKYENQMSEMLLNQLKSSRSTNGLEEAVKECISAASNEHDPSIQKILLKAALFGRAFLCVNLNNPKNSIRPTVSLINDLCTNVIRDLRLINNLQHINISMPITYKQFELIGSRILIDRLLRRNLHEFATSVTKLLRMPPEEGENRILVQWAVQELVNPSNTNEEAIADTIKTRLSGIPGIPFIDIIEEAFKLKKYTVVRRLLDVKISLSAQIDILLKLNDKEEALQKALSCGDTDLALFVLMRIKASEPLSDYMLRLQRLKSLPLKLHLQ
;
A
#
# COMPACT_ATOMS: atom_id res chain seq x y z
N VAL A 1 -11.73 16.67 -26.99
CA VAL A 1 -12.34 16.12 -25.76
C VAL A 1 -12.37 14.62 -25.92
N TRP A 2 -11.78 13.88 -25.00
CA TRP A 2 -11.78 12.42 -24.99
C TRP A 2 -12.67 11.92 -23.86
N LEU A 3 -13.49 10.90 -24.13
CA LEU A 3 -14.44 10.34 -23.17
C LEU A 3 -13.99 8.93 -22.80
N SER A 4 -13.89 8.65 -21.50
CA SER A 4 -13.62 7.32 -20.95
C SER A 4 -14.82 6.85 -20.16
N THR A 5 -15.29 5.64 -20.43
CA THR A 5 -16.30 4.99 -19.60
C THR A 5 -15.63 4.39 -18.36
N GLU A 6 -16.08 4.80 -17.19
CA GLU A 6 -15.72 4.21 -15.90
C GLU A 6 -16.90 3.39 -15.35
N ILE A 7 -16.67 2.67 -14.25
CA ILE A 7 -17.70 1.82 -13.63
C ILE A 7 -18.92 2.58 -13.11
N ASP A 8 -18.74 3.84 -12.75
CA ASP A 8 -19.69 4.68 -12.03
C ASP A 8 -20.02 5.99 -12.75
N GLY A 9 -19.47 6.20 -13.94
CA GLY A 9 -19.69 7.41 -14.72
C GLY A 9 -18.80 7.50 -15.96
N ILE A 10 -18.68 8.71 -16.49
CA ILE A 10 -17.88 9.04 -17.67
C ILE A 10 -16.85 10.08 -17.27
N ARG A 11 -15.57 9.82 -17.55
CA ARG A 11 -14.52 10.83 -17.44
C ARG A 11 -14.42 11.61 -18.74
N ILE A 12 -14.41 12.93 -18.61
CA ILE A 12 -14.28 13.88 -19.70
C ILE A 12 -12.87 14.48 -19.61
N ILE A 13 -12.01 14.09 -20.55
CA ILE A 13 -10.63 14.57 -20.61
C ILE A 13 -10.54 15.64 -21.68
N SER A 14 -10.31 16.87 -21.25
CA SER A 14 -10.03 18.02 -22.09
C SER A 14 -8.53 18.34 -22.05
N GLY A 15 -8.05 19.20 -22.95
CA GLY A 15 -6.65 19.64 -22.93
C GLY A 15 -6.25 20.44 -21.68
N ARG A 16 -7.22 20.81 -20.82
CA ARG A 16 -7.02 21.63 -19.61
C ARG A 16 -7.72 21.10 -18.36
N THR A 17 -8.79 20.31 -18.52
CA THR A 17 -9.63 19.84 -17.40
C THR A 17 -9.82 18.33 -17.47
N LEU A 18 -9.99 17.73 -16.30
CA LEU A 18 -10.38 16.35 -16.13
C LEU A 18 -11.64 16.36 -15.28
N ASP A 19 -12.79 16.24 -15.96
CA ASP A 19 -14.09 16.32 -15.34
C ASP A 19 -14.71 14.92 -15.23
N PHE A 20 -15.55 14.70 -14.22
CA PHE A 20 -16.23 13.42 -14.00
C PHE A 20 -17.73 13.63 -14.00
N PHE A 21 -18.42 12.92 -14.89
CA PHE A 21 -19.87 12.97 -15.03
C PHE A 21 -20.48 11.65 -14.56
N GLN A 22 -21.32 11.71 -13.53
CA GLN A 22 -21.96 10.55 -12.93
C GLN A 22 -23.44 10.86 -12.69
N ARG A 23 -24.29 9.83 -12.82
CA ARG A 23 -25.68 9.92 -12.36
C ARG A 23 -25.67 10.06 -10.84
N LEU A 24 -26.45 11.02 -10.31
CA LEU A 24 -26.57 11.23 -8.87
C LEU A 24 -26.84 9.91 -8.15
N PRO A 25 -25.95 9.46 -7.25
CA PRO A 25 -26.12 8.21 -6.51
C PRO A 25 -27.38 8.26 -5.64
N ASP A 26 -28.11 7.14 -5.60
CA ASP A 26 -29.39 7.06 -4.88
C ASP A 26 -29.17 7.29 -3.37
N GLU A 27 -28.02 6.90 -2.82
CA GLU A 27 -27.65 7.11 -1.41
C GLU A 27 -27.50 8.59 -1.07
N VAL A 28 -26.92 9.37 -1.99
CA VAL A 28 -26.78 10.83 -1.82
C VAL A 28 -28.14 11.50 -1.97
N PHE A 29 -28.90 11.10 -2.99
CA PHE A 29 -30.26 11.61 -3.23
C PHE A 29 -31.16 11.39 -2.01
N ASN A 30 -31.17 10.18 -1.44
CA ASN A 30 -32.01 9.83 -0.31
C ASN A 30 -31.73 10.67 0.94
N VAL A 31 -30.48 11.10 1.18
CA VAL A 31 -30.12 11.90 2.36
C VAL A 31 -30.45 13.38 2.18
N PHE A 32 -30.31 13.91 0.96
CA PHE A 32 -30.52 15.34 0.68
C PHE A 32 -31.92 15.70 0.19
N ASP A 33 -32.70 14.73 -0.30
CA ASP A 33 -34.06 14.99 -0.75
C ASP A 33 -34.95 15.46 0.40
N LEU A 34 -35.54 16.65 0.24
CA LEU A 34 -36.36 17.33 1.25
C LEU A 34 -37.64 16.56 1.58
N LEU A 35 -38.11 15.72 0.65
CA LEU A 35 -39.28 14.87 0.83
C LEU A 35 -38.92 13.46 1.31
N SER A 36 -37.63 13.15 1.39
CA SER A 36 -37.17 11.84 1.83
C SER A 36 -37.49 11.62 3.30
N SER A 37 -38.17 10.51 3.57
CA SER A 37 -38.43 10.03 4.92
C SER A 37 -37.42 8.95 5.35
N THR A 38 -36.30 8.81 4.61
CA THR A 38 -35.28 7.80 4.92
C THR A 38 -34.61 8.07 6.26
N PRO A 39 -34.11 7.02 6.94
CA PRO A 39 -33.46 7.19 8.23
C PRO A 39 -32.21 8.09 8.13
N GLY A 40 -31.45 8.04 7.04
CA GLY A 40 -30.31 8.92 6.77
C GLY A 40 -30.69 10.40 6.67
N ALA A 41 -31.76 10.73 5.94
CA ALA A 41 -32.25 12.11 5.83
C ALA A 41 -32.64 12.68 7.21
N LYS A 42 -33.36 11.90 8.02
CA LYS A 42 -33.77 12.29 9.38
C LYS A 42 -32.57 12.49 10.31
N LEU A 43 -31.53 11.68 10.19
CA LEU A 43 -30.32 11.84 11.00
C LEU A 43 -29.53 13.07 10.56
N TYR A 44 -29.44 13.32 9.25
CA TYR A 44 -28.82 14.51 8.70
C TYR A 44 -29.54 15.78 9.15
N SER A 45 -30.88 15.82 9.07
CA SER A 45 -31.67 16.95 9.55
C SER A 45 -31.53 17.15 11.06
N ALA A 46 -31.55 16.06 11.85
CA ALA A 46 -31.31 16.13 13.30
C ALA A 46 -29.92 16.70 13.63
N TYR A 47 -28.89 16.35 12.85
CA TYR A 47 -27.55 16.90 13.02
C TYR A 47 -27.50 18.39 12.65
N MET A 48 -28.20 18.80 11.59
CA MET A 48 -28.29 20.22 11.24
C MET A 48 -29.00 21.04 12.30
N ASP A 49 -30.13 20.54 12.81
CA ASP A 49 -30.83 21.18 13.92
C ASP A 49 -29.96 21.29 15.16
N TYR A 50 -29.20 20.24 15.50
CA TYR A 50 -28.23 20.28 16.59
C TYR A 50 -27.14 21.35 16.35
N LYS A 51 -26.60 21.44 15.13
CA LYS A 51 -25.57 22.42 14.77
C LYS A 51 -26.06 23.86 14.84
N TYR A 52 -27.35 24.10 14.58
CA TYR A 52 -27.99 25.42 14.65
C TYR A 52 -28.71 25.68 15.99
N GLU A 53 -28.47 24.84 17.02
CA GLU A 53 -29.07 24.95 18.35
C GLU A 53 -30.62 24.89 18.36
N ASN A 54 -31.21 24.26 17.35
CA ASN A 54 -32.64 23.99 17.30
C ASN A 54 -33.02 22.80 18.20
N GLN A 55 -34.11 22.95 18.95
CA GLN A 55 -34.61 21.92 19.88
C GLN A 55 -35.24 20.69 19.18
N MET A 56 -35.44 20.74 17.86
CA MET A 56 -36.08 19.67 17.08
C MET A 56 -35.20 18.42 16.90
N SER A 57 -33.89 18.55 17.14
CA SER A 57 -32.92 17.46 17.02
C SER A 57 -33.26 16.25 17.91
N GLU A 58 -33.69 16.48 19.15
CA GLU A 58 -34.05 15.42 20.09
C GLU A 58 -35.32 14.66 19.65
N MET A 59 -36.30 15.39 19.10
CA MET A 59 -37.53 14.79 18.57
C MET A 59 -37.23 13.83 17.42
N LEU A 60 -36.42 14.27 16.44
CA LEU A 60 -36.04 13.45 15.28
C LEU A 60 -35.22 12.22 15.68
N LEU A 61 -34.29 12.37 16.63
CA LEU A 61 -33.55 11.24 17.19
C LEU A 61 -34.45 10.24 17.91
N ASN A 62 -35.45 10.72 18.67
CA ASN A 62 -36.41 9.86 19.34
C ASN A 62 -37.33 9.15 18.35
N GLN A 63 -37.70 9.78 17.23
CA GLN A 63 -38.41 9.12 16.13
C GLN A 63 -37.56 8.00 15.50
N LEU A 64 -36.27 8.23 15.30
CA LEU A 64 -35.33 7.21 14.79
C LEU A 64 -35.15 6.03 15.75
N LYS A 65 -35.13 6.30 17.06
CA LYS A 65 -35.04 5.25 18.11
C LYS A 65 -36.35 4.48 18.29
N SER A 66 -37.49 5.15 18.13
CA SER A 66 -38.83 4.57 18.37
C SER A 66 -39.42 3.86 17.15
N SER A 67 -38.79 3.98 15.98
CA SER A 67 -39.19 3.25 14.78
C SER A 67 -39.21 1.75 15.06
N ARG A 68 -40.34 1.09 14.76
CA ARG A 68 -40.61 -0.33 15.06
C ARG A 68 -39.66 -1.30 14.34
N SER A 69 -38.88 -0.83 13.38
CA SER A 69 -37.83 -1.60 12.71
C SER A 69 -36.61 -1.70 13.62
N THR A 70 -36.15 -2.92 13.88
CA THR A 70 -34.94 -3.19 14.64
C THR A 70 -33.77 -2.39 14.06
N ASN A 71 -33.32 -1.36 14.77
CA ASN A 71 -32.10 -0.57 14.52
C ASN A 71 -32.17 0.55 13.45
N GLY A 72 -33.27 1.30 13.36
CA GLY A 72 -33.37 2.46 12.43
C GLY A 72 -32.26 3.52 12.56
N LEU A 73 -31.67 3.69 13.74
CA LEU A 73 -30.50 4.57 13.93
C LEU A 73 -29.20 3.98 13.34
N GLU A 74 -29.02 2.66 13.38
CA GLU A 74 -27.86 2.01 12.74
C GLU A 74 -27.95 2.13 11.21
N GLU A 75 -29.15 1.97 10.64
CA GLU A 75 -29.42 2.18 9.22
C GLU A 75 -29.15 3.63 8.81
N ALA A 76 -29.61 4.60 9.61
CA ALA A 76 -29.35 6.02 9.37
C ALA A 76 -27.85 6.33 9.29
N VAL A 77 -27.07 5.79 10.24
CA VAL A 77 -25.62 5.98 10.27
C VAL A 77 -24.97 5.36 9.03
N LYS A 78 -25.36 4.14 8.64
CA LYS A 78 -24.84 3.49 7.43
C LYS A 78 -25.18 4.26 6.15
N GLU A 79 -26.39 4.79 6.05
CA GLU A 79 -26.85 5.58 4.91
C GLU A 79 -26.06 6.89 4.79
N CYS A 80 -25.84 7.62 5.89
CA CYS A 80 -24.98 8.82 5.90
C CYS A 80 -23.52 8.50 5.52
N ILE A 81 -22.98 7.36 5.96
CA ILE A 81 -21.62 6.92 5.58
C ILE A 81 -21.57 6.61 4.08
N SER A 82 -22.55 5.87 3.56
CA SER A 82 -22.62 5.51 2.14
C SER A 82 -22.81 6.74 1.24
N ALA A 83 -23.65 7.69 1.67
CA ALA A 83 -23.79 8.98 1.00
C ALA A 83 -22.47 9.76 1.00
N ALA A 84 -21.73 9.77 2.12
CA ALA A 84 -20.42 10.42 2.18
C ALA A 84 -19.40 9.77 1.24
N SER A 85 -19.43 8.43 1.08
CA SER A 85 -18.54 7.70 0.16
C SER A 85 -18.80 8.03 -1.31
N ASN A 86 -20.03 8.36 -1.67
CA ASN A 86 -20.44 8.63 -3.05
C ASN A 86 -20.43 10.11 -3.43
N GLU A 87 -20.15 11.00 -2.47
CA GLU A 87 -20.06 12.45 -2.66
C GLU A 87 -18.63 12.88 -3.05
N HIS A 88 -18.49 13.91 -3.88
CA HIS A 88 -17.18 14.38 -4.36
C HIS A 88 -16.72 15.68 -3.69
N ASP A 89 -17.63 16.49 -3.13
CA ASP A 89 -17.24 17.71 -2.40
C ASP A 89 -16.75 17.38 -0.98
N PRO A 90 -15.48 17.66 -0.63
CA PRO A 90 -14.95 17.43 0.72
C PRO A 90 -15.73 18.15 1.83
N SER A 91 -16.39 19.26 1.53
CA SER A 91 -17.22 20.01 2.49
C SER A 91 -18.48 19.22 2.85
N ILE A 92 -19.16 18.68 1.84
CA ILE A 92 -20.37 17.88 2.00
C ILE A 92 -20.04 16.53 2.65
N GLN A 93 -18.98 15.85 2.18
CA GLN A 93 -18.47 14.63 2.81
C GLN A 93 -18.23 14.82 4.32
N LYS A 94 -17.58 15.92 4.74
CA LYS A 94 -17.34 16.23 6.15
C LYS A 94 -18.63 16.38 6.94
N ILE A 95 -19.65 17.02 6.37
CA ILE A 95 -20.93 17.22 7.04
C ILE A 95 -21.65 15.88 7.22
N LEU A 96 -21.72 15.05 6.17
CA LEU A 96 -22.33 13.72 6.21
C LEU A 96 -21.63 12.81 7.24
N LEU A 97 -20.29 12.82 7.26
CA LEU A 97 -19.51 12.09 8.26
C LEU A 97 -19.75 12.60 9.68
N LYS A 98 -19.90 13.91 9.88
CA LYS A 98 -20.25 14.46 11.20
C LYS A 98 -21.65 14.04 11.65
N ALA A 99 -22.62 14.02 10.74
CA ALA A 99 -23.96 13.49 11.02
C ALA A 99 -23.92 12.00 11.40
N ALA A 100 -23.14 11.19 10.68
CA ALA A 100 -22.93 9.78 11.01
C ALA A 100 -22.26 9.60 12.40
N LEU A 101 -21.23 10.40 12.71
CA LEU A 101 -20.55 10.38 14.02
C LEU A 101 -21.47 10.83 15.16
N PHE A 102 -22.38 11.77 14.89
CA PHE A 102 -23.41 12.21 15.83
C PHE A 102 -24.39 11.07 16.13
N GLY A 103 -24.94 10.40 15.11
CA GLY A 103 -25.81 9.24 15.30
C GLY A 103 -25.13 8.09 16.04
N ARG A 104 -23.86 7.84 15.74
CA ARG A 104 -23.02 6.86 16.44
C ARG A 104 -22.88 7.14 17.93
N ALA A 105 -22.75 8.39 18.36
CA ALA A 105 -22.64 8.72 19.78
C ALA A 105 -23.87 8.21 20.57
N PHE A 106 -25.07 8.29 19.99
CA PHE A 106 -26.30 7.79 20.61
C PHE A 106 -26.44 6.27 20.58
N LEU A 107 -25.77 5.57 19.66
CA LEU A 107 -25.68 4.11 19.69
C LEU A 107 -24.82 3.63 20.87
N CYS A 108 -23.74 4.35 21.18
CA CYS A 108 -22.83 4.00 22.28
C CYS A 108 -23.46 4.20 23.67
N VAL A 109 -24.31 5.21 23.87
CA VAL A 109 -24.94 5.51 25.18
C VAL A 109 -25.87 4.38 25.65
N ASN A 110 -26.49 3.64 24.72
CA ASN A 110 -27.37 2.52 25.04
C ASN A 110 -26.63 1.26 25.54
N LEU A 111 -25.28 1.25 25.51
CA LEU A 111 -24.42 0.15 25.97
C LEU A 111 -24.07 0.23 27.47
N ASN A 112 -24.33 1.36 28.14
CA ASN A 112 -24.06 1.52 29.57
C ASN A 112 -25.04 0.74 30.47
N ASN A 113 -26.00 0.01 29.87
CA ASN A 113 -26.85 -0.92 30.58
C ASN A 113 -26.18 -2.32 30.62
N PRO A 114 -25.88 -2.87 31.81
CA PRO A 114 -25.12 -4.13 31.96
C PRO A 114 -25.81 -5.39 31.40
N LYS A 115 -27.06 -5.27 30.91
CA LYS A 115 -27.80 -6.36 30.23
C LYS A 115 -27.59 -6.40 28.71
N ASN A 116 -26.95 -5.38 28.13
CA ASN A 116 -26.62 -5.29 26.72
C ASN A 116 -25.10 -5.39 26.56
N SER A 117 -24.55 -6.58 26.73
CA SER A 117 -23.19 -6.92 26.29
C SER A 117 -22.98 -6.39 24.87
N ILE A 118 -21.82 -5.74 24.65
CA ILE A 118 -21.39 -5.09 23.41
C ILE A 118 -22.00 -5.78 22.19
N ARG A 119 -23.02 -5.17 21.58
CA ARG A 119 -23.62 -5.73 20.37
C ARG A 119 -22.54 -5.73 19.29
N PRO A 120 -22.29 -6.85 18.60
CA PRO A 120 -21.27 -6.94 17.55
C PRO A 120 -21.50 -5.92 16.41
N THR A 121 -22.73 -5.42 16.25
CA THR A 121 -23.10 -4.40 15.26
C THR A 121 -22.45 -3.04 15.50
N VAL A 122 -22.26 -2.62 16.76
CA VAL A 122 -21.70 -1.28 17.08
C VAL A 122 -20.21 -1.23 16.80
N SER A 123 -19.48 -2.33 17.08
CA SER A 123 -18.06 -2.46 16.72
C SER A 123 -17.89 -2.37 15.21
N LEU A 124 -18.72 -3.08 14.44
CA LEU A 124 -18.67 -3.07 12.99
C LEU A 124 -18.89 -1.66 12.40
N ILE A 125 -19.85 -0.90 12.94
CA ILE A 125 -20.10 0.48 12.48
C ILE A 125 -18.91 1.40 12.79
N ASN A 126 -18.23 1.20 13.92
CA ASN A 126 -17.02 1.96 14.25
C ASN A 126 -15.90 1.69 13.24
N ASP A 127 -15.66 0.41 12.93
CA ASP A 127 -14.64 0.00 11.96
C ASP A 127 -14.98 0.54 10.56
N LEU A 128 -16.25 0.43 10.14
CA LEU A 128 -16.73 0.99 8.88
C LEU A 128 -16.51 2.51 8.79
N CYS A 129 -16.92 3.28 9.81
CA CYS A 129 -16.68 4.72 9.87
C CYS A 129 -15.19 5.08 9.73
N THR A 130 -14.33 4.40 10.50
CA THR A 130 -12.90 4.70 10.48
C THR A 130 -12.24 4.36 9.14
N ASN A 131 -12.64 3.24 8.52
CA ASN A 131 -12.18 2.84 7.20
C ASN A 131 -12.61 3.86 6.13
N VAL A 132 -13.91 4.22 6.08
CA VAL A 132 -14.42 5.19 5.10
C VAL A 132 -13.78 6.57 5.26
N ILE A 133 -13.62 7.07 6.49
CA ILE A 133 -12.94 8.34 6.75
C ILE A 133 -11.49 8.29 6.23
N ARG A 134 -10.80 7.19 6.46
CA ARG A 134 -9.42 6.99 6.00
C ARG A 134 -9.34 6.96 4.47
N ASP A 135 -10.24 6.24 3.83
CA ASP A 135 -10.26 6.06 2.38
C ASP A 135 -10.66 7.37 1.67
N LEU A 136 -11.65 8.10 2.20
CA LEU A 136 -12.03 9.42 1.68
C LEU A 136 -10.90 10.45 1.84
N ARG A 137 -10.16 10.42 2.96
CA ARG A 137 -8.95 11.26 3.11
C ARG A 137 -7.91 10.94 2.05
N LEU A 138 -7.70 9.67 1.73
CA LEU A 138 -6.78 9.26 0.67
C LEU A 138 -7.26 9.75 -0.70
N ILE A 139 -8.53 9.50 -1.04
CA ILE A 139 -9.14 9.88 -2.32
C ILE A 139 -9.09 11.39 -2.55
N ASN A 140 -9.46 12.18 -1.53
CA ASN A 140 -9.40 13.64 -1.63
C ASN A 140 -7.96 14.13 -1.84
N ASN A 141 -6.98 13.49 -1.21
CA ASN A 141 -5.58 13.83 -1.43
C ASN A 141 -5.12 13.49 -2.85
N LEU A 142 -5.56 12.36 -3.41
CA LEU A 142 -5.24 11.96 -4.79
C LEU A 142 -5.83 12.94 -5.83
N GLN A 143 -6.97 13.56 -5.52
CA GLN A 143 -7.60 14.57 -6.36
C GLN A 143 -6.87 15.93 -6.34
N HIS A 144 -6.03 16.20 -5.34
CA HIS A 144 -5.27 17.45 -5.30
C HIS A 144 -4.41 17.64 -6.56
N ILE A 145 -4.28 18.90 -6.99
CA ILE A 145 -3.65 19.26 -8.26
C ILE A 145 -2.20 18.77 -8.40
N ASN A 146 -1.48 18.65 -7.28
CA ASN A 146 -0.11 18.15 -7.26
C ASN A 146 0.00 16.68 -7.68
N ILE A 147 -1.02 15.86 -7.40
CA ILE A 147 -1.04 14.42 -7.71
C ILE A 147 -1.84 14.15 -8.98
N SER A 148 -2.94 14.88 -9.18
CA SER A 148 -3.80 14.82 -10.36
C SER A 148 -4.21 13.38 -10.71
N MET A 149 -4.67 12.63 -9.72
CA MET A 149 -5.17 11.26 -9.87
C MET A 149 -6.56 11.14 -9.21
N PRO A 150 -7.59 11.86 -9.70
CA PRO A 150 -8.94 11.73 -9.14
C PRO A 150 -9.44 10.31 -9.33
N ILE A 151 -9.81 9.62 -8.26
CA ILE A 151 -10.37 8.26 -8.24
C ILE A 151 -11.64 8.31 -7.41
N THR A 152 -12.70 7.65 -7.84
CA THR A 152 -13.94 7.59 -7.04
C THR A 152 -13.87 6.50 -5.98
N TYR A 153 -14.73 6.55 -4.96
CA TYR A 153 -14.75 5.52 -3.92
C TYR A 153 -14.97 4.11 -4.48
N LYS A 154 -15.93 3.94 -5.40
CA LYS A 154 -16.20 2.65 -6.08
C LYS A 154 -14.99 2.16 -6.87
N GLN A 155 -14.28 3.05 -7.55
CA GLN A 155 -13.07 2.68 -8.27
C GLN A 155 -11.94 2.27 -7.31
N PHE A 156 -11.80 2.96 -6.18
CA PHE A 156 -10.82 2.60 -5.16
C PHE A 156 -11.11 1.22 -4.56
N GLU A 157 -12.38 0.90 -4.27
CA GLU A 157 -12.78 -0.43 -3.79
C GLU A 157 -12.44 -1.54 -4.80
N LEU A 158 -12.62 -1.28 -6.09
CA LEU A 158 -12.37 -2.28 -7.15
C LEU A 158 -10.87 -2.48 -7.43
N ILE A 159 -10.12 -1.38 -7.49
CA ILE A 159 -8.68 -1.39 -7.77
C ILE A 159 -7.89 -1.94 -6.56
N GLY A 160 -8.32 -1.58 -5.36
CA GLY A 160 -7.64 -1.89 -4.11
C GLY A 160 -6.34 -1.09 -3.88
N SER A 161 -5.85 -1.17 -2.65
CA SER A 161 -4.67 -0.42 -2.19
C SER A 161 -3.37 -0.79 -2.91
N ARG A 162 -3.18 -2.07 -3.25
CA ARG A 162 -1.96 -2.56 -3.91
C ARG A 162 -1.77 -1.96 -5.30
N ILE A 163 -2.80 -2.00 -6.14
CA ILE A 163 -2.72 -1.46 -7.50
C ILE A 163 -2.64 0.06 -7.48
N LEU A 164 -3.27 0.72 -6.49
CA LEU A 164 -3.11 2.16 -6.30
C LEU A 164 -1.64 2.53 -6.05
N ILE A 165 -0.94 1.80 -5.17
CA ILE A 165 0.50 2.03 -4.91
C ILE A 165 1.31 1.84 -6.19
N ASP A 166 1.03 0.80 -6.97
CA ASP A 166 1.72 0.58 -8.26
C ASP A 166 1.53 1.76 -9.22
N ARG A 167 0.33 2.35 -9.28
CA ARG A 167 0.06 3.53 -10.10
C ARG A 167 0.81 4.75 -9.61
N LEU A 168 0.94 4.95 -8.29
CA LEU A 168 1.73 6.03 -7.70
C LEU A 168 3.23 5.87 -7.99
N LEU A 169 3.74 4.65 -7.89
CA LEU A 169 5.12 4.32 -8.18
C LEU A 169 5.49 4.56 -9.66
N ARG A 170 4.59 4.25 -10.60
CA ARG A 170 4.79 4.57 -12.02
C ARG A 170 4.85 6.07 -12.31
N ARG A 171 4.31 6.92 -11.42
CA ARG A 171 4.39 8.38 -11.50
C ARG A 171 5.55 8.96 -10.68
N ASN A 172 6.42 8.11 -10.12
CA ASN A 172 7.55 8.50 -9.26
C ASN A 172 7.14 9.26 -7.97
N LEU A 173 5.91 9.03 -7.48
CA LEU A 173 5.39 9.67 -6.27
C LEU A 173 5.68 8.84 -5.01
N HIS A 174 6.96 8.57 -4.72
CA HIS A 174 7.35 7.67 -3.62
C HIS A 174 7.00 8.20 -2.24
N GLU A 175 7.23 9.49 -1.96
CA GLU A 175 6.94 10.08 -0.65
C GLU A 175 5.45 10.01 -0.32
N PHE A 176 4.63 10.28 -1.33
CA PHE A 176 3.19 10.15 -1.21
C PHE A 176 2.80 8.68 -1.02
N ALA A 177 3.34 7.75 -1.81
CA ALA A 177 3.07 6.32 -1.66
C ALA A 177 3.40 5.80 -0.24
N THR A 178 4.53 6.22 0.35
CA THR A 178 4.91 5.87 1.73
C THR A 178 3.93 6.46 2.76
N SER A 179 3.41 7.67 2.50
CA SER A 179 2.38 8.26 3.36
C SER A 179 1.06 7.49 3.27
N VAL A 180 0.72 7.01 2.07
CA VAL A 180 -0.48 6.19 1.81
C VAL A 180 -0.39 4.83 2.50
N THR A 181 0.75 4.13 2.44
CA THR A 181 0.91 2.83 3.11
C THR A 181 0.78 2.95 4.63
N LYS A 182 1.33 4.01 5.22
CA LYS A 182 1.19 4.34 6.64
C LYS A 182 -0.25 4.63 7.01
N LEU A 183 -0.95 5.42 6.20
CA LEU A 183 -2.37 5.72 6.39
C LEU A 183 -3.20 4.43 6.37
N LEU A 184 -2.99 3.59 5.35
CA LEU A 184 -3.72 2.33 5.13
C LEU A 184 -3.30 1.19 6.08
N ARG A 185 -2.26 1.40 6.92
CA ARG A 185 -1.72 0.40 7.86
C ARG A 185 -1.40 -0.93 7.15
N MET A 186 -0.81 -0.83 5.97
CA MET A 186 -0.41 -2.02 5.21
C MET A 186 0.76 -2.73 5.87
N PRO A 187 0.88 -4.06 5.72
CA PRO A 187 2.06 -4.77 6.17
C PRO A 187 3.31 -4.23 5.45
N PRO A 188 4.47 -4.17 6.14
CA PRO A 188 5.68 -3.57 5.59
C PRO A 188 6.16 -4.27 4.31
N GLU A 189 5.95 -5.58 4.21
CA GLU A 189 6.30 -6.41 3.05
C GLU A 189 5.62 -5.94 1.76
N GLU A 190 4.32 -5.66 1.82
CA GLU A 190 3.53 -5.27 0.65
C GLU A 190 3.54 -3.76 0.39
N GLY A 191 3.76 -2.97 1.45
CA GLY A 191 3.76 -1.52 1.41
C GLY A 191 5.15 -0.94 1.24
N GLU A 192 5.80 -0.64 2.36
CA GLU A 192 7.04 0.14 2.40
C GLU A 192 8.21 -0.55 1.69
N ASN A 193 8.36 -1.87 1.85
CA ASN A 193 9.46 -2.62 1.23
C ASN A 193 9.37 -2.56 -0.29
N ARG A 194 8.17 -2.78 -0.85
CA ARG A 194 7.92 -2.69 -2.30
C ARG A 194 8.20 -1.30 -2.86
N ILE A 195 7.77 -0.25 -2.15
CA ILE A 195 8.02 1.14 -2.56
C ILE A 195 9.53 1.42 -2.62
N LEU A 196 10.28 0.93 -1.63
CA LEU A 196 11.72 1.12 -1.55
C LEU A 196 12.48 0.34 -2.62
N VAL A 197 12.08 -0.89 -2.91
CA VAL A 197 12.65 -1.67 -4.02
C VAL A 197 12.42 -0.93 -5.34
N GLN A 198 11.20 -0.50 -5.61
CA GLN A 198 10.89 0.21 -6.85
C GLN A 198 11.62 1.56 -6.94
N TRP A 199 11.75 2.27 -5.83
CA TRP A 199 12.55 3.49 -5.74
C TRP A 199 14.03 3.21 -6.09
N ALA A 200 14.62 2.16 -5.51
CA ALA A 200 16.00 1.77 -5.79
C ALA A 200 16.19 1.40 -7.27
N VAL A 201 15.25 0.65 -7.87
CA VAL A 201 15.28 0.32 -9.30
C VAL A 201 15.21 1.58 -10.16
N GLN A 202 14.36 2.55 -9.82
CA GLN A 202 14.29 3.80 -10.57
C GLN A 202 15.56 4.64 -10.45
N GLU A 203 16.16 4.69 -9.25
CA GLU A 203 17.44 5.37 -9.04
C GLU A 203 18.56 4.75 -9.88
N LEU A 204 18.48 3.43 -10.12
CA LEU A 204 19.39 2.71 -11.01
C LEU A 204 19.11 2.97 -12.49
N VAL A 205 17.88 3.23 -12.91
CA VAL A 205 17.54 3.52 -14.32
C VAL A 205 17.89 4.96 -14.70
N ASN A 206 17.91 5.89 -13.74
CA ASN A 206 18.13 7.31 -14.01
C ASN A 206 19.49 7.56 -14.73
N PRO A 207 19.48 8.19 -15.93
CA PRO A 207 20.69 8.38 -16.75
C PRO A 207 21.61 9.50 -16.23
N SER A 208 21.11 10.38 -15.37
CA SER A 208 21.85 11.50 -14.76
C SER A 208 22.91 11.03 -13.74
N ASN A 209 22.89 9.75 -13.38
CA ASN A 209 23.65 9.19 -12.28
C ASN A 209 24.94 8.54 -12.81
N THR A 210 26.00 9.34 -12.94
CA THR A 210 27.30 8.89 -13.48
C THR A 210 28.13 8.11 -12.46
N ASN A 211 27.86 8.26 -11.16
CA ASN A 211 28.65 7.64 -10.08
C ASN A 211 27.93 6.44 -9.47
N GLU A 212 28.16 5.24 -10.03
CA GLU A 212 27.55 3.98 -9.56
C GLU A 212 27.84 3.68 -8.07
N GLU A 213 29.00 4.10 -7.57
CA GLU A 213 29.41 3.90 -6.17
C GLU A 213 28.56 4.68 -5.17
N ALA A 214 28.29 5.97 -5.47
CA ALA A 214 27.46 6.80 -4.62
C ALA A 214 26.01 6.29 -4.56
N ILE A 215 25.52 5.69 -5.65
CA ILE A 215 24.19 5.07 -5.70
C ILE A 215 24.15 3.85 -4.78
N ALA A 216 25.16 2.99 -4.82
CA ALA A 216 25.22 1.84 -3.93
C ALA A 216 25.22 2.27 -2.45
N ASP A 217 25.96 3.33 -2.11
CA ASP A 217 26.05 3.82 -0.73
C ASP A 217 24.74 4.51 -0.29
N THR A 218 24.07 5.26 -1.16
CA THR A 218 22.75 5.85 -0.87
C THR A 218 21.66 4.79 -0.71
N ILE A 219 21.68 3.75 -1.52
CA ILE A 219 20.79 2.58 -1.38
C ILE A 219 21.08 1.88 -0.05
N LYS A 220 22.35 1.59 0.28
CA LYS A 220 22.73 0.96 1.55
C LYS A 220 22.30 1.77 2.77
N THR A 221 22.55 3.08 2.77
CA THR A 221 22.22 3.96 3.89
C THR A 221 20.72 4.03 4.13
N ARG A 222 19.90 4.09 3.07
CA ARG A 222 18.44 4.10 3.20
C ARG A 222 17.83 2.74 3.54
N LEU A 223 18.40 1.65 3.04
CA LEU A 223 17.84 0.30 3.23
C LEU A 223 18.37 -0.42 4.49
N SER A 224 19.51 -0.02 5.05
CA SER A 224 20.12 -0.72 6.20
C SER A 224 19.31 -0.64 7.50
N GLY A 225 18.33 0.27 7.60
CA GLY A 225 17.47 0.44 8.78
C GLY A 225 16.16 -0.35 8.76
N ILE A 226 15.82 -1.04 7.67
CA ILE A 226 14.48 -1.63 7.49
C ILE A 226 14.59 -3.15 7.33
N PRO A 227 13.99 -3.94 8.24
CA PRO A 227 14.02 -5.40 8.16
C PRO A 227 13.11 -5.93 7.04
N GLY A 228 13.56 -6.95 6.32
CA GLY A 228 12.73 -7.70 5.37
C GLY A 228 12.69 -7.16 3.93
N ILE A 229 13.62 -6.28 3.53
CA ILE A 229 13.72 -5.83 2.14
C ILE A 229 14.34 -6.95 1.28
N PRO A 230 13.70 -7.33 0.15
CA PRO A 230 14.30 -8.28 -0.79
C PRO A 230 15.39 -7.59 -1.62
N PHE A 231 16.63 -7.57 -1.11
CA PHE A 231 17.80 -7.06 -1.83
C PHE A 231 18.08 -7.82 -3.12
N ILE A 232 17.64 -9.07 -3.23
CA ILE A 232 17.81 -9.93 -4.40
C ILE A 232 17.17 -9.29 -5.64
N ASP A 233 15.95 -8.78 -5.52
CA ASP A 233 15.21 -8.18 -6.63
C ASP A 233 15.92 -6.94 -7.18
N ILE A 234 16.47 -6.11 -6.28
CA ILE A 234 17.25 -4.91 -6.65
C ILE A 234 18.51 -5.34 -7.41
N ILE A 235 19.19 -6.39 -6.95
CA ILE A 235 20.40 -6.90 -7.57
C ILE A 235 20.12 -7.50 -8.96
N GLU A 236 19.03 -8.25 -9.12
CA GLU A 236 18.66 -8.80 -10.42
C GLU A 236 18.33 -7.71 -11.43
N GLU A 237 17.63 -6.64 -11.02
CA GLU A 237 17.40 -5.47 -11.87
C GLU A 237 18.71 -4.72 -12.19
N ALA A 238 19.59 -4.52 -11.21
CA ALA A 238 20.91 -3.94 -11.45
C ALA A 238 21.76 -4.78 -12.43
N PHE A 239 21.65 -6.11 -12.37
CA PHE A 239 22.30 -7.04 -13.28
C PHE A 239 21.76 -6.91 -14.71
N LYS A 240 20.43 -6.80 -14.89
CA LYS A 240 19.82 -6.52 -16.20
C LYS A 240 20.30 -5.20 -16.79
N LEU A 241 20.51 -4.19 -15.95
CA LEU A 241 21.05 -2.87 -16.32
C LEU A 241 22.58 -2.85 -16.52
N LYS A 242 23.27 -4.00 -16.35
CA LYS A 242 24.73 -4.17 -16.48
C LYS A 242 25.58 -3.29 -15.53
N LYS A 243 25.01 -2.88 -14.38
CA LYS A 243 25.71 -2.07 -13.37
C LYS A 243 26.45 -2.94 -12.35
N TYR A 244 27.54 -3.57 -12.78
CA TYR A 244 28.24 -4.59 -12.00
C TYR A 244 28.87 -4.07 -10.71
N THR A 245 29.30 -2.80 -10.67
CA THR A 245 29.91 -2.20 -9.47
C THR A 245 28.90 -2.08 -8.32
N VAL A 246 27.65 -1.71 -8.64
CA VAL A 246 26.53 -1.63 -7.69
C VAL A 246 26.21 -3.01 -7.17
N VAL A 247 26.12 -4.01 -8.05
CA VAL A 247 25.84 -5.40 -7.67
C VAL A 247 26.89 -5.89 -6.67
N ARG A 248 28.18 -5.65 -6.93
CA ARG A 248 29.26 -6.07 -6.04
C ARG A 248 29.13 -5.46 -4.65
N ARG A 249 28.84 -4.15 -4.56
CA ARG A 249 28.62 -3.50 -3.27
C ARG A 249 27.36 -4.00 -2.58
N LEU A 250 26.26 -4.23 -3.30
CA LEU A 250 25.01 -4.72 -2.70
C LEU A 250 25.14 -6.17 -2.20
N LEU A 251 26.02 -6.98 -2.79
CA LEU A 251 26.32 -8.34 -2.32
C LEU A 251 26.98 -8.37 -0.94
N ASP A 252 27.57 -7.27 -0.47
CA ASP A 252 28.12 -7.17 0.89
C ASP A 252 27.03 -6.96 1.96
N VAL A 253 25.80 -6.65 1.54
CA VAL A 253 24.65 -6.50 2.44
C VAL A 253 24.14 -7.89 2.83
N LYS A 254 23.53 -8.01 4.01
CA LYS A 254 22.99 -9.28 4.57
C LYS A 254 21.97 -9.92 3.62
N ILE A 255 22.46 -10.74 2.70
CA ILE A 255 21.72 -11.60 1.78
C ILE A 255 22.04 -13.05 2.15
N SER A 256 21.14 -13.98 1.86
CA SER A 256 21.44 -15.41 1.97
C SER A 256 22.69 -15.76 1.17
N LEU A 257 23.63 -16.49 1.78
CA LEU A 257 24.88 -16.91 1.14
C LEU A 257 24.62 -17.74 -0.13
N SER A 258 23.54 -18.54 -0.17
CA SER A 258 23.11 -19.28 -1.35
C SER A 258 22.81 -18.36 -2.54
N ALA A 259 21.95 -17.35 -2.34
CA ALA A 259 21.59 -16.39 -3.36
C ALA A 259 22.78 -15.50 -3.76
N GLN A 260 23.64 -15.16 -2.82
CA GLN A 260 24.88 -14.41 -3.09
C GLN A 260 25.78 -15.17 -4.06
N ILE A 261 25.96 -16.48 -3.83
CA ILE A 261 26.81 -17.35 -4.65
C ILE A 261 26.19 -17.55 -6.04
N ASP A 262 24.87 -17.71 -6.14
CA ASP A 262 24.18 -17.78 -7.43
C ASP A 262 24.36 -16.49 -8.26
N ILE A 263 24.29 -15.32 -7.62
CA ILE A 263 24.51 -14.03 -8.27
C ILE A 263 25.98 -13.89 -8.70
N LEU A 264 26.95 -14.25 -7.84
CA LEU A 264 28.38 -14.22 -8.17
C LEU A 264 28.71 -15.15 -9.35
N LEU A 265 28.07 -16.32 -9.41
CA LEU A 265 28.17 -17.22 -10.54
C LEU A 265 27.58 -16.61 -11.83
N LYS A 266 26.48 -15.86 -11.74
CA LYS A 266 25.91 -15.10 -12.88
C LYS A 266 26.85 -13.95 -13.33
N LEU A 267 27.61 -13.34 -12.41
CA LEU A 267 28.62 -12.31 -12.68
C LEU A 267 29.92 -12.86 -13.28
N ASN A 268 30.06 -14.19 -13.38
CA ASN A 268 31.28 -14.88 -13.80
C ASN A 268 32.47 -14.75 -12.82
N ASP A 269 32.23 -14.24 -11.60
CA ASP A 269 33.22 -14.12 -10.52
C ASP A 269 33.34 -15.44 -9.73
N LYS A 270 33.78 -16.48 -10.44
CA LYS A 270 33.84 -17.87 -9.93
C LYS A 270 34.78 -18.05 -8.74
N GLU A 271 35.89 -17.29 -8.70
CA GLU A 271 36.88 -17.40 -7.62
C GLU A 271 36.33 -16.85 -6.29
N GLU A 272 35.65 -15.71 -6.34
CA GLU A 272 35.03 -15.10 -5.17
C GLU A 272 33.81 -15.91 -4.69
N ALA A 273 33.02 -16.44 -5.63
CA ALA A 273 31.91 -17.35 -5.32
C ALA A 273 32.38 -18.60 -4.55
N LEU A 274 33.51 -19.18 -4.98
CA LEU A 274 34.05 -20.38 -4.37
C LEU A 274 34.68 -20.08 -3.00
N GLN A 275 35.41 -18.98 -2.85
CA GLN A 275 35.92 -18.55 -1.54
C GLN A 275 34.78 -18.32 -0.53
N LYS A 276 33.70 -17.66 -0.96
CA LYS A 276 32.51 -17.45 -0.11
C LYS A 276 31.80 -18.77 0.22
N ALA A 277 31.67 -19.69 -0.73
CA ALA A 277 31.09 -21.01 -0.50
C ALA A 277 31.91 -21.83 0.51
N LEU A 278 33.24 -21.83 0.38
CA LEU A 278 34.12 -22.52 1.33
C LEU A 278 34.07 -21.90 2.73
N SER A 279 33.96 -20.58 2.83
CA SER A 279 33.84 -19.89 4.12
C SER A 279 32.51 -20.19 4.83
N CYS A 280 31.46 -20.54 4.08
CA CYS A 280 30.15 -20.92 4.64
C CYS A 280 30.17 -22.31 5.31
N GLY A 281 31.14 -23.17 4.97
CA GLY A 281 31.24 -24.53 5.51
C GLY A 281 30.17 -25.51 5.00
N ASP A 282 29.27 -25.06 4.11
CA ASP A 282 28.25 -25.91 3.49
C ASP A 282 28.86 -26.68 2.30
N THR A 283 29.02 -27.99 2.47
CA THR A 283 29.63 -28.86 1.46
C THR A 283 28.80 -28.94 0.19
N ASP A 284 27.47 -28.87 0.30
CA ASP A 284 26.56 -29.00 -0.83
C ASP A 284 26.65 -27.77 -1.73
N LEU A 285 26.78 -26.60 -1.12
CA LEU A 285 26.95 -25.33 -1.81
C LEU A 285 28.33 -25.21 -2.48
N ALA A 286 29.38 -25.67 -1.80
CA ALA A 286 30.72 -25.76 -2.41
C ALA A 286 30.75 -26.74 -3.60
N LEU A 287 30.09 -27.90 -3.48
CA LEU A 287 29.94 -28.87 -4.57
C LEU A 287 29.15 -28.30 -5.75
N PHE A 288 28.07 -27.56 -5.48
CA PHE A 288 27.27 -26.89 -6.50
C PHE A 288 28.10 -25.90 -7.33
N VAL A 289 28.88 -25.04 -6.67
CA VAL A 289 29.81 -24.10 -7.33
C VAL A 289 30.83 -24.85 -8.17
N LEU A 290 31.44 -25.91 -7.62
CA LEU A 290 32.43 -26.72 -8.33
C LEU A 290 31.86 -27.42 -9.56
N MET A 291 30.64 -27.96 -9.48
CA MET A 291 29.96 -28.57 -10.63
C MET A 291 29.71 -27.54 -11.74
N ARG A 292 29.29 -26.33 -11.38
CA ARG A 292 29.01 -25.26 -12.34
C ARG A 292 30.28 -24.71 -13.00
N ILE A 293 31.39 -24.64 -12.26
CA ILE A 293 32.71 -24.32 -12.82
C ILE A 293 33.17 -25.42 -13.78
N LYS A 294 33.05 -26.70 -13.39
CA LYS A 294 33.41 -27.85 -14.24
C LYS A 294 32.63 -27.86 -15.56
N ALA A 295 31.36 -27.44 -15.54
CA ALA A 295 30.54 -27.35 -16.76
C ALA A 295 30.96 -26.19 -17.68
N SER A 296 31.60 -25.15 -17.14
CA SER A 296 31.95 -23.94 -17.89
C SER A 296 33.40 -23.90 -18.38
N GLU A 297 34.31 -24.67 -17.80
CA GLU A 297 35.75 -24.59 -18.07
C GLU A 297 36.35 -25.94 -18.52
N PRO A 298 37.43 -25.92 -19.32
CA PRO A 298 38.17 -27.12 -19.64
C PRO A 298 38.80 -27.75 -18.39
N LEU A 299 38.93 -29.08 -18.42
CA LEU A 299 39.36 -29.91 -17.29
C LEU A 299 40.71 -29.49 -16.68
N SER A 300 41.60 -28.90 -17.49
CA SER A 300 42.91 -28.38 -17.08
C SER A 300 42.82 -27.19 -16.12
N ASP A 301 41.96 -26.20 -16.39
CA ASP A 301 41.80 -25.02 -15.55
C ASP A 301 41.05 -25.36 -14.25
N TYR A 302 40.08 -26.27 -14.36
CA TYR A 302 39.38 -26.83 -13.20
C TYR A 302 40.34 -27.55 -12.24
N MET A 303 41.27 -28.35 -12.77
CA MET A 303 42.28 -29.03 -11.95
C MET A 303 43.27 -28.06 -11.28
N LEU A 304 43.71 -27.01 -11.98
CA LEU A 304 44.56 -25.96 -11.40
C LEU A 304 43.86 -25.25 -10.24
N ARG A 305 42.55 -24.97 -10.37
CA ARG A 305 41.76 -24.38 -9.29
C ARG A 305 41.60 -25.34 -8.11
N LEU A 306 41.30 -26.61 -8.34
CA LEU A 306 41.24 -27.61 -7.26
C LEU A 306 42.58 -27.75 -6.53
N GLN A 307 43.71 -27.64 -7.23
CA GLN A 307 45.04 -27.67 -6.60
C GLN A 307 45.30 -26.44 -5.72
N ARG A 308 44.89 -25.24 -6.15
CA ARG A 308 44.94 -24.02 -5.32
C ARG A 308 44.01 -24.10 -4.10
N LEU A 309 42.90 -24.82 -4.22
CA LEU A 309 41.96 -25.01 -3.11
C LEU A 309 42.41 -26.07 -2.13
N LYS A 310 43.22 -27.06 -2.54
CA LYS A 310 43.89 -27.96 -1.58
C LYS A 310 44.81 -27.23 -0.60
N SER A 311 45.29 -26.03 -0.94
CA SER A 311 46.09 -25.18 -0.04
C SER A 311 45.30 -24.23 0.87
N LEU A 312 44.00 -24.00 0.61
CA LEU A 312 43.09 -23.21 1.46
C LEU A 312 42.17 -24.20 2.19
N PRO A 313 42.16 -24.19 3.50
CA PRO A 313 42.29 -25.38 4.31
C PRO A 313 41.10 -26.36 4.20
N LEU A 314 41.38 -27.59 3.76
CA LEU A 314 40.62 -28.80 4.10
C LEU A 314 40.73 -29.18 5.61
N LYS A 315 40.99 -28.21 6.51
CA LYS A 315 41.00 -28.42 7.98
C LYS A 315 39.61 -28.51 8.60
N LEU A 316 38.54 -28.47 7.83
CA LEU A 316 37.21 -28.87 8.31
C LEU A 316 37.02 -30.36 8.05
N HIS A 317 37.87 -31.18 8.67
CA HIS A 317 37.55 -32.58 8.96
C HIS A 317 37.35 -32.69 10.47
N LEU A 318 36.09 -32.94 10.84
CA LEU A 318 35.69 -33.74 12.00
C LEU A 318 36.08 -33.19 13.39
N GLN A 319 35.16 -32.41 13.98
CA GLN A 319 34.74 -32.59 15.36
C GLN A 319 33.22 -32.65 15.41
#